data_AF-A0A7C7THB1-F1
#
_entry.id   AF-A0A7C7THB1-F1
#
_cell.length_a   1.000
_cell.length_b   1.000
_cell.length_c   1.000
_cell.angle_alpha   90.00
_cell.angle_beta   90.00
_cell.angle_gamma   90.00
#
_symmetry.space_group_name_H-M   'P 1'
#
loop_
_entity.id
_entity.type
_entity.pdbx_description
1 polymer ?
#
loop_
_entity_poly.entity_id
_entity_poly.type
_entity_poly.pdbx_seq_one_letter_code
_entity_poly.pdbx_strand_id
1 'polypeptide(L)' 'MNKKIKIAFQGEKGAYSHLACLEVFPKAEVIGCSTFEEAFQFGRDNQEYKII' A
#
# COMPACT_ATOMS: atom_id res chain seq x y z
N MET A 1 -2.88 3.66 21.40
CA MET A 1 -2.00 2.86 20.52
C MET A 1 -1.91 3.58 19.19
N ASN A 2 -0.70 3.96 18.72
CA ASN A 2 -0.55 4.69 17.46
C ASN A 2 -0.95 3.79 16.28
N LYS A 3 -1.98 4.19 15.53
CA LYS A 3 -2.46 3.46 14.34
C LYS A 3 -1.37 3.53 13.26
N LYS A 4 -0.87 2.38 12.80
CA LYS A 4 0.06 2.32 11.66
C LYS A 4 -0.69 2.68 10.38
N ILE A 5 -0.05 3.43 9.50
CA ILE A 5 -0.58 3.73 8.16
C ILE A 5 -0.58 2.42 7.36
N LYS A 6 -1.67 2.14 6.67
CA LYS A 6 -1.82 0.97 5.79
C LYS A 6 -1.84 1.42 4.35
N ILE A 7 -1.13 0.73 3.47
CA ILE A 7 -0.94 1.13 2.08
C ILE A 7 -1.08 -0.09 1.17
N ALA A 8 -1.86 0.05 0.10
CA ALA A 8 -1.89 -0.88 -1.02
C ALA A 8 -1.17 -0.27 -2.23
N PHE A 9 -0.41 -1.06 -2.97
CA PHE A 9 0.30 -0.62 -4.17
C PHE A 9 0.29 -1.72 -5.24
N GLN A 10 0.49 -1.35 -6.50
CA GLN A 10 0.66 -2.34 -7.57
C GLN A 10 2.10 -2.86 -7.61
N GLY A 11 2.26 -4.18 -7.55
CA GLY A 11 3.52 -4.88 -7.64
C GLY A 11 3.83 -5.74 -6.42
N GLU A 12 5.08 -6.17 -6.34
CA GLU A 12 5.54 -7.11 -5.31
C GLU A 12 6.49 -6.45 -4.31
N LYS A 13 6.70 -7.14 -3.18
CA LYS A 13 7.67 -6.72 -2.17
C LYS A 13 9.07 -6.63 -2.81
N GLY A 14 9.65 -5.43 -2.79
CA GLY A 14 10.95 -5.14 -3.38
C GLY A 14 10.87 -4.34 -4.68
N ALA A 15 9.68 -4.14 -5.25
CA ALA A 15 9.46 -3.21 -6.35
C ALA A 15 9.72 -1.76 -5.92
N TYR A 16 9.90 -0.85 -6.91
CA TYR A 16 10.08 0.57 -6.62
C TYR A 16 8.89 1.17 -5.85
N SER A 17 7.67 0.73 -6.13
CA SER A 17 6.48 1.16 -5.40
C SER A 17 6.51 0.72 -3.92
N HIS A 18 7.02 -0.47 -3.62
CA HIS A 18 7.24 -0.92 -2.24
C HIS A 18 8.27 -0.03 -1.52
N LEU A 19 9.38 0.30 -2.20
CA LEU A 19 10.37 1.23 -1.66
C LEU A 19 9.77 2.62 -1.42
N ALA A 20 9.04 3.17 -2.38
CA ALA A 20 8.38 4.48 -2.25
C ALA A 20 7.42 4.53 -1.06
N CYS A 21 6.64 3.46 -0.83
CA CYS A 21 5.77 3.35 0.35
C CYS A 21 6.55 3.49 1.66
N LEU A 22 7.70 2.82 1.77
CA LEU A 22 8.51 2.81 2.99
C LEU A 22 9.38 4.07 3.14
N GLU A 23 9.81 4.70 2.06
CA GLU A 23 10.50 6.00 2.11
C GLU A 23 9.57 7.10 2.62
N VAL A 24 8.32 7.14 2.14
CA VAL A 24 7.33 8.15 2.59
C VAL A 24 6.75 7.78 3.96
N PHE A 25 6.50 6.50 4.22
CA PHE A 25 5.92 6.01 5.47
C PHE A 25 6.73 4.83 6.05
N PRO A 26 7.84 5.09 6.76
CA PRO A 26 8.79 4.05 7.21
C PRO A 26 8.24 2.96 8.13
N LYS A 27 7.07 3.17 8.73
CA LYS A 27 6.40 2.21 9.64
C LYS A 27 5.05 1.74 9.10
N ALA A 28 4.78 1.98 7.82
CA ALA A 28 3.55 1.54 7.19
C ALA A 28 3.48 0.02 7.07
N GLU A 29 2.26 -0.49 7.12
CA GLU A 29 1.94 -1.84 6.68
C GLU A 29 1.59 -1.76 5.21
N VAL A 30 2.30 -2.51 4.37
CA VAL A 30 2.23 -2.38 2.92
C VAL A 30 1.81 -3.72 2.31
N ILE A 31 0.78 -3.70 1.46
CA ILE A 31 0.30 -4.86 0.70
C ILE A 31 0.46 -4.61 -0.81
N GLY A 32 0.97 -5.62 -1.52
CA GLY A 32 1.10 -5.60 -2.97
C GLY A 32 -0.13 -6.19 -3.65
N CYS A 33 -0.53 -5.60 -4.77
CA CYS A 33 -1.60 -6.07 -5.65
C CYS A 33 -1.02 -6.39 -7.03
N SER A 34 -1.63 -7.34 -7.75
CA SER A 34 -1.11 -7.80 -9.04
C SER A 34 -1.29 -6.73 -10.12
N THR A 35 -2.42 -6.01 -10.07
CA THR A 35 -2.76 -4.94 -11.01
C THR A 35 -3.14 -3.65 -10.30
N PHE A 36 -3.19 -2.55 -11.07
CA PHE A 36 -3.65 -1.27 -10.56
C PHE A 36 -5.13 -1.33 -10.20
N GLU A 37 -5.94 -2.00 -11.02
CA GLU A 37 -7.36 -2.21 -10.79
C GLU A 37 -7.62 -2.91 -9.45
N GLU A 38 -6.80 -3.92 -9.12
CA GLU A 38 -6.85 -4.59 -7.82
C GLU A 38 -6.50 -3.65 -6.68
N ALA A 39 -5.44 -2.84 -6.80
CA ALA A 39 -5.08 -1.86 -5.77
C ALA A 39 -6.20 -0.82 -5.55
N PHE A 40 -6.80 -0.33 -6.63
CA PHE A 40 -7.95 0.58 -6.57
C PHE A 40 -9.18 -0.05 -5.95
N GLN A 41 -9.52 -1.28 -6.35
CA GLN A 41 -10.64 -2.00 -5.75
C GLN A 41 -10.40 -2.26 -4.25
N PHE A 42 -9.19 -2.67 -3.89
CA PHE A 42 -8.81 -2.94 -2.51
C PHE A 42 -8.95 -1.71 -1.62
N GLY A 43 -8.46 -0.55 -2.05
CA GLY A 43 -8.60 0.70 -1.28
C GLY A 43 -10.05 1.22 -1.24
N ARG A 44 -10.86 0.96 -2.28
CA ARG A 44 -12.31 1.25 -2.23
C ARG A 44 -13.02 0.41 -1.17
N ASP A 45 -12.73 -0.88 -1.13
CA ASP A 45 -13.36 -1.83 -0.20
C ASP A 45 -12.81 -1.67 1.23
N ASN A 46 -11.59 -1.15 1.38
CA ASN A 46 -10.90 -0.95 2.65
C ASN A 46 -10.44 0.50 2.81
N GLN A 47 -11.35 1.37 3.27
CA GLN A 47 -11.09 2.81 3.44
C GLN A 47 -9.95 3.17 4.43
N GLU A 48 -9.43 2.18 5.17
CA GLU A 48 -8.24 2.36 6.01
C GLU A 48 -6.92 2.39 5.22
N TYR A 49 -6.93 1.88 3.98
CA TYR A 49 -5.73 1.79 3.14
C TYR A 49 -5.62 2.99 2.22
N LYS A 50 -4.42 3.59 2.20
CA LYS A 50 -4.01 4.51 1.15
C LYS A 50 -3.57 3.72 -0.07
N ILE A 51 -3.66 4.33 -1.25
CA ILE A 51 -3.12 3.75 -2.49
C ILE A 51 -1.93 4.59 -2.92
N ILE A 52 -0.83 3.91 -3.26
CA ILE A 52 0.38 4.51 -3.82
C ILE A 52 0.73 3.79 -5.12
#